data_AF-A0A6N8Z233-F1
#
_entry.id   AF-A0A6N8Z233-F1
#
_cell.length_a   1.000
_cell.length_b   1.000
_cell.length_c   1.000
_cell.angle_alpha   90.00
_cell.angle_beta   90.00
_cell.angle_gamma   90.00
#
_symmetry.space_group_name_H-M   'P 1'
#
loop_
_entity.id
_entity.type
_entity.pdbx_description
1 polymer ?
#
loop_
_entity_poly.entity_id
_entity_poly.type
_entity_poly.pdbx_seq_one_letter_code
_entity_poly.pdbx_strand_id
1 'polypeptide(L)'
;MEWTITSEDLSHPEKSGVVQFIERMERELRNGGTPIEGFQFLNSPLDMLKFSREIEDEAMAHPVEADLYVGFQNSQKLIGEEHRYRKILSSGVRVFGFGEGDAPAFLADTSAEWVSLPGNRYPLVNQWFLVSTAPAPIAFVGWDTSPDDRFGMDGVSAPGKSFEGFVTEDPRVISALVEYLDQVRAGANMPDLASDGKPCHLPGAIYFGVEDDSVPVMMGSDHSGLKLDIPIRRIMAITDLHGSEEFKALRGWATELAIANASQLVLFEMSAASYLVTPYPEEQRQQWKRVLNWRELLPLGRAPLARQLARIQARGVEAGAILPSSHGFKHLAQWADEADIDLILLPTSLVRPGLLSRLRGYSLDTLLEHTRRRVLVVSDNGTMCPASLEGELPDSGSYHRLVEGLVA
;
A
#
# COMPACT_ATOMS: atom_id res chain seq x y z
N MET A 1 23.28 12.11 -7.38
CA MET A 1 22.29 12.66 -8.32
C MET A 1 21.39 13.53 -7.47
N GLU A 2 21.41 14.84 -7.70
CA GLU A 2 20.42 15.76 -7.09
C GLU A 2 19.14 15.61 -7.91
N TRP A 3 18.05 15.26 -7.22
CA TRP A 3 16.72 15.08 -7.78
C TRP A 3 15.82 16.15 -7.17
N THR A 4 14.90 16.73 -7.94
CA THR A 4 14.12 17.91 -7.52
C THR A 4 12.66 17.77 -7.94
N ILE A 5 11.75 18.50 -7.30
CA ILE A 5 10.30 18.56 -7.62
C ILE A 5 10.09 19.57 -8.76
N THR A 6 9.30 19.20 -9.77
CA THR A 6 9.06 20.04 -10.96
C THR A 6 7.60 20.46 -11.04
N SER A 7 7.30 21.45 -11.91
CA SER A 7 5.93 21.89 -12.17
C SER A 7 5.03 20.78 -12.72
N GLU A 8 5.59 19.77 -13.40
CA GLU A 8 4.85 18.61 -13.91
C GLU A 8 4.27 17.75 -12.79
N ASP A 9 4.90 17.71 -11.62
CA ASP A 9 4.35 17.01 -10.45
C ASP A 9 3.08 17.67 -9.91
N LEU A 10 2.88 18.96 -10.20
CA LEU A 10 1.91 19.81 -9.50
C LEU A 10 0.60 20.01 -10.27
N SER A 11 0.53 19.65 -11.56
CA SER A 11 -0.48 20.19 -12.48
C SER A 11 -1.34 19.16 -13.23
N HIS A 12 -1.68 17.99 -12.66
CA HIS A 12 -2.56 17.03 -13.33
C HIS A 12 -4.01 17.15 -12.85
N PRO A 13 -4.99 17.28 -13.77
CA PRO A 13 -6.40 17.57 -13.44
C PRO A 13 -7.17 16.40 -12.79
N GLU A 14 -6.55 15.22 -12.65
CA GLU A 14 -7.22 13.97 -12.24
C GLU A 14 -6.44 13.15 -11.18
N LYS A 15 -5.25 13.59 -10.79
CA LYS A 15 -4.39 12.89 -9.82
C LYS A 15 -3.85 13.87 -8.80
N SER A 16 -3.66 13.45 -7.55
CA SER A 16 -2.95 14.29 -6.59
C SER A 16 -1.52 14.52 -7.09
N GLY A 17 -0.99 15.71 -6.84
CA GLY A 17 0.41 16.02 -7.19
C GLY A 17 1.40 15.12 -6.45
N VAL A 18 0.99 14.57 -5.30
CA VAL A 18 1.76 13.55 -4.58
C VAL A 18 1.88 12.25 -5.38
N VAL A 19 0.80 11.80 -6.03
CA VAL A 19 0.85 10.58 -6.87
C VAL A 19 1.77 10.78 -8.06
N GLN A 20 1.71 11.94 -8.73
CA GLN A 20 2.60 12.24 -9.85
C GLN A 20 4.06 12.32 -9.43
N PHE A 21 4.33 12.99 -8.31
CA PHE A 21 5.64 13.06 -7.68
C PHE A 21 6.23 11.65 -7.48
N ILE A 22 5.45 10.72 -6.92
CA ILE A 22 5.88 9.33 -6.71
C ILE A 22 6.13 8.63 -8.06
N GLU A 23 5.24 8.77 -9.04
CA GLU A 23 5.36 8.16 -10.36
C GLU A 23 6.61 8.64 -11.12
N ARG A 24 6.94 9.95 -11.03
CA ARG A 24 8.13 10.52 -11.67
C ARG A 24 9.39 10.12 -10.93
N MET A 25 9.39 10.22 -9.60
CA MET A 25 10.49 9.77 -8.74
C MET A 25 10.86 8.32 -9.05
N GLU A 26 9.88 7.42 -9.15
CA GLU A 26 10.10 6.02 -9.51
C GLU A 26 10.69 5.87 -10.92
N ARG A 27 10.16 6.60 -11.89
CA ARG A 27 10.62 6.54 -13.29
C ARG A 27 12.06 7.02 -13.44
N GLU A 28 12.42 8.13 -12.80
CA GLU A 28 13.71 8.81 -12.99
C GLU A 28 14.83 8.17 -12.18
N LEU A 29 14.54 7.74 -10.94
CA LEU A 29 15.55 7.10 -10.09
C LEU A 29 15.84 5.65 -10.51
N ARG A 30 14.98 5.01 -11.32
CA ARG A 30 15.21 3.68 -11.93
C ARG A 30 16.15 3.67 -13.13
N ASN A 31 16.33 4.79 -13.85
CA ASN A 31 17.14 4.85 -15.07
C ASN A 31 18.66 4.93 -14.77
N GLY A 32 19.18 3.94 -14.04
CA GLY A 32 20.61 3.79 -13.73
C GLY A 32 21.07 4.34 -12.38
N GLY A 33 20.14 4.75 -11.50
CA GLY A 33 20.42 5.20 -10.13
C GLY A 33 20.37 4.08 -9.08
N THR A 34 20.83 4.37 -7.86
CA THR A 34 20.64 3.48 -6.70
C THR A 34 19.17 3.39 -6.30
N PRO A 35 18.66 2.22 -5.87
CA PRO A 35 17.28 2.05 -5.41
C PRO A 35 16.89 3.08 -4.33
N ILE A 36 15.60 3.42 -4.27
CA ILE A 36 15.05 4.27 -3.20
C ILE A 36 14.95 3.42 -1.94
N GLU A 37 15.56 3.88 -0.85
CA GLU A 37 15.56 3.20 0.44
C GLU A 37 14.73 4.03 1.46
N GLY A 38 14.40 3.46 2.61
CA GLY A 38 13.60 4.15 3.64
C GLY A 38 12.12 4.45 3.33
N PHE A 39 11.59 4.11 2.16
CA PHE A 39 10.21 4.40 1.74
C PHE A 39 9.12 3.39 2.22
N GLN A 40 8.16 3.85 3.02
CA GLN A 40 7.01 3.09 3.54
C GLN A 40 5.69 3.76 3.16
N PHE A 41 4.73 3.04 2.59
CA PHE A 41 3.37 3.57 2.38
C PHE A 41 2.49 3.38 3.61
N LEU A 42 1.62 4.36 3.88
CA LEU A 42 0.65 4.39 4.97
C LEU A 42 -0.76 4.49 4.37
N ASN A 43 -1.68 3.64 4.84
CA ASN A 43 -3.07 3.62 4.37
C ASN A 43 -4.08 3.70 5.52
N SER A 44 -3.59 4.03 6.72
CA SER A 44 -4.37 4.18 7.94
C SER A 44 -4.18 5.60 8.45
N PRO A 45 -5.24 6.42 8.56
CA PRO A 45 -5.13 7.76 9.12
C PRO A 45 -4.58 7.75 10.56
N LEU A 46 -4.82 6.66 11.30
CA LEU A 46 -4.26 6.48 12.65
C LEU A 46 -2.75 6.22 12.60
N ASP A 47 -2.27 5.45 11.62
CA ASP A 47 -0.83 5.19 11.46
C ASP A 47 -0.12 6.46 10.99
N MET A 48 -0.70 7.21 10.06
CA MET A 48 -0.19 8.52 9.65
C MET A 48 -0.13 9.48 10.83
N LEU A 49 -1.16 9.48 11.67
CA LEU A 49 -1.18 10.34 12.86
C LEU A 49 -0.06 9.92 13.80
N LYS A 50 0.09 8.61 14.06
CA LYS A 50 1.17 8.08 14.88
C LYS A 50 2.55 8.47 14.33
N PHE A 51 2.80 8.31 13.03
CA PHE A 51 4.07 8.71 12.41
C PHE A 51 4.32 10.22 12.51
N SER A 52 3.30 11.05 12.30
CA SER A 52 3.44 12.49 12.52
C SER A 52 3.82 12.81 13.96
N ARG A 53 3.28 12.06 14.94
CA ARG A 53 3.63 12.24 16.35
C ARG A 53 5.06 11.85 16.65
N GLU A 54 5.53 10.75 16.09
CA GLU A 54 6.91 10.28 16.27
C GLU A 54 7.93 11.29 15.71
N ILE A 55 7.68 11.86 14.52
CA ILE A 55 8.55 12.89 13.92
C ILE A 55 8.59 14.15 14.79
N GLU A 56 7.42 14.62 15.25
CA GLU A 56 7.30 15.80 16.11
C GLU A 56 7.97 15.59 17.48
N ASP A 57 7.81 14.40 18.07
CA ASP A 57 8.42 14.05 19.36
C ASP A 57 9.94 13.95 19.24
N GLU A 58 10.47 13.41 18.15
CA GLU A 58 11.90 13.35 17.85
C GLU A 58 12.51 14.74 17.66
N ALA A 59 11.82 15.64 16.96
CA ALA A 59 12.23 17.03 16.80
C ALA A 59 12.29 17.75 18.16
N MET A 60 11.30 17.54 19.03
CA MET A 60 11.28 18.12 20.38
C MET A 60 12.40 17.59 21.28
N ALA A 61 12.84 16.34 21.09
CA ALA A 61 13.95 15.76 21.83
C ALA A 61 15.31 16.36 21.42
N HIS A 62 15.41 16.91 20.20
CA HIS A 62 16.66 17.42 19.61
C HIS A 62 16.49 18.82 18.97
N PRO A 63 16.09 19.84 19.76
CA PRO A 63 15.57 21.09 19.23
C PRO A 63 16.60 22.02 18.58
N VAL A 64 17.89 21.86 18.90
CA VAL A 64 18.97 22.74 18.42
C VAL A 64 19.31 22.51 16.94
N GLU A 65 19.02 21.31 16.43
CA GLU A 65 19.38 20.90 15.07
C GLU A 65 18.15 20.73 14.16
N ALA A 66 16.94 20.66 14.73
CA ALA A 66 15.73 20.29 13.99
C ALA A 66 15.03 21.50 13.34
N ASP A 67 14.96 21.47 12.00
CA ASP A 67 14.01 22.25 11.21
C ASP A 67 12.83 21.36 10.84
N LEU A 68 11.62 21.78 11.22
CA LEU A 68 10.41 21.02 10.96
C LEU A 68 9.51 21.77 9.99
N TYR A 69 9.40 21.25 8.78
CA TYR A 69 8.44 21.71 7.78
C TYR A 69 7.13 20.94 7.97
N VAL A 70 6.02 21.67 8.09
CA VAL A 70 4.71 21.07 8.41
C VAL A 70 3.63 21.56 7.46
N GLY A 71 2.93 20.61 6.86
CA GLY A 71 1.82 20.84 5.95
C GLY A 71 0.49 20.60 6.62
N PHE A 72 -0.42 21.55 6.47
CA PHE A 72 -1.81 21.41 6.82
C PHE A 72 -2.68 21.80 5.62
N GLN A 73 -3.82 21.13 5.49
CA GLN A 73 -4.78 21.46 4.44
C GLN A 73 -5.28 22.92 4.57
N ASN A 74 -5.47 23.37 5.81
CA ASN A 74 -5.82 24.75 6.15
C ASN A 74 -5.36 25.11 7.58
N SER A 75 -5.31 26.40 7.89
CA SER A 75 -4.87 26.93 9.18
C SER A 75 -5.75 26.49 10.35
N GLN A 76 -7.02 26.16 10.12
CA GLN A 76 -7.91 25.63 11.17
C GLN A 76 -7.46 24.24 11.67
N LYS A 77 -6.85 23.41 10.81
CA LYS A 77 -6.24 22.14 11.25
C LYS A 77 -5.10 22.39 12.24
N LEU A 78 -4.25 23.36 11.95
CA LEU A 78 -3.14 23.71 12.85
C LEU A 78 -3.65 24.32 14.16
N ILE A 79 -4.74 25.12 14.12
CA ILE A 79 -5.41 25.60 15.35
C ILE A 79 -5.89 24.42 16.21
N GLY A 80 -6.44 23.38 15.59
CA GLY A 80 -6.80 22.13 16.30
C GLY A 80 -5.62 21.46 17.03
N GLU A 81 -4.40 21.73 16.58
CA GLU A 81 -3.14 21.20 17.11
C GLU A 81 -2.36 22.22 17.97
N GLU A 82 -2.97 23.36 18.32
CA GLU A 82 -2.32 24.49 19.01
C GLU A 82 -1.52 24.04 20.25
N HIS A 83 -2.12 23.22 21.11
CA HIS A 83 -1.46 22.78 22.35
C HIS A 83 -0.15 22.04 22.08
N ARG A 84 -0.09 21.27 21.00
CA ARG A 84 1.09 20.51 20.63
C ARG A 84 2.13 21.39 19.97
N TYR A 85 1.74 22.24 19.02
CA TYR A 85 2.68 23.13 18.35
C TYR A 85 3.26 24.19 19.29
N ARG A 86 2.52 24.64 20.31
CA ARG A 86 3.09 25.46 21.39
C ARG A 86 4.21 24.74 22.16
N LYS A 87 4.11 23.42 22.37
CA LYS A 87 5.17 22.62 23.02
C LYS A 87 6.38 22.44 22.09
N ILE A 88 6.13 22.17 20.82
CA ILE A 88 7.20 22.05 19.82
C ILE A 88 8.00 23.36 19.77
N LEU A 89 7.32 24.49 19.65
CA LEU A 89 7.96 25.80 19.59
C LEU A 89 8.69 26.17 20.90
N SER A 90 8.11 25.86 22.06
CA SER A 90 8.76 26.15 23.34
C SER A 90 9.98 25.27 23.63
N SER A 91 10.12 24.12 22.95
CA SER A 91 11.32 23.29 23.01
C SER A 91 12.51 23.89 22.25
N GLY A 92 12.27 24.84 21.33
CA GLY A 92 13.30 25.50 20.51
C GLY A 92 13.35 25.05 19.05
N VAL A 93 12.49 24.11 18.65
CA VAL A 93 12.37 23.65 17.24
C VAL A 93 11.92 24.80 16.35
N ARG A 94 12.57 24.96 15.19
CA ARG A 94 12.12 25.91 14.16
C ARG A 94 11.05 25.25 13.30
N VAL A 95 9.90 25.89 13.17
CA VAL A 95 8.75 25.34 12.44
C VAL A 95 8.40 26.23 11.25
N PHE A 96 8.28 25.61 10.07
CA PHE A 96 7.82 26.25 8.83
C PHE A 96 6.48 25.62 8.44
N GLY A 97 5.39 26.33 8.69
CA GLY A 97 4.03 25.88 8.43
C GLY A 97 3.52 26.29 7.05
N PHE A 98 2.75 25.40 6.42
CA PHE A 98 2.14 25.62 5.10
C PHE A 98 0.66 25.24 5.17
N GLY A 99 -0.20 26.05 4.55
CA GLY A 99 -1.61 25.70 4.40
C GLY A 99 -2.50 26.85 3.96
N GLU A 100 -3.75 26.54 3.64
CA GLU A 100 -4.75 27.55 3.28
C GLU A 100 -5.10 28.46 4.46
N GLY A 101 -5.17 29.77 4.20
CA GLY A 101 -5.61 30.79 5.16
C GLY A 101 -4.47 31.52 5.86
N ASP A 102 -4.87 32.46 6.73
CA ASP A 102 -3.92 33.29 7.48
C ASP A 102 -3.25 32.51 8.61
N ALA A 103 -2.07 32.99 9.01
CA ALA A 103 -1.30 32.44 10.12
C ALA A 103 -2.16 32.41 11.40
N PRO A 104 -2.23 31.25 12.10
CA PRO A 104 -2.90 31.18 13.39
C PRO A 104 -2.35 32.19 14.39
N ALA A 105 -3.23 32.85 15.15
CA ALA A 105 -2.85 33.89 16.11
C ALA A 105 -1.83 33.40 17.16
N PHE A 106 -1.85 32.11 17.50
CA PHE A 106 -0.91 31.55 18.49
C PHE A 106 0.56 31.51 18.00
N LEU A 107 0.81 31.69 16.70
CA LEU A 107 2.14 31.76 16.13
C LEU A 107 2.73 33.18 16.14
N ALA A 108 1.91 34.23 16.39
CA ALA A 108 2.31 35.63 16.19
C ALA A 108 3.55 36.06 16.98
N ASP A 109 3.75 35.49 18.18
CA ASP A 109 4.87 35.79 19.08
C ASP A 109 5.92 34.67 19.12
N THR A 110 5.97 33.84 18.08
CA THR A 110 6.86 32.67 18.00
C THR A 110 7.86 32.83 16.87
N SER A 111 8.91 31.99 16.86
CA SER A 111 9.84 31.89 15.73
C SER A 111 9.30 31.04 14.57
N ALA A 112 8.03 30.63 14.61
CA ALA A 112 7.42 29.88 13.53
C ALA A 112 7.13 30.79 12.34
N GLU A 113 7.32 30.27 11.14
CA GLU A 113 6.86 30.91 9.92
C GLU A 113 5.60 30.20 9.41
N TRP A 114 4.67 30.96 8.81
CA TRP A 114 3.49 30.42 8.15
C TRP A 114 3.42 30.94 6.72
N VAL A 115 3.38 30.02 5.76
CA VAL A 115 3.20 30.30 4.34
C VAL A 115 1.73 30.08 4.00
N SER A 116 0.99 31.18 3.80
CA SER A 116 -0.39 31.14 3.34
C SER A 116 -0.46 30.68 1.89
N LEU A 117 -1.19 29.59 1.65
CA LEU A 117 -1.37 28.99 0.33
C LEU A 117 -2.79 29.26 -0.21
N PRO A 118 -2.98 29.28 -1.53
CA PRO A 118 -4.31 29.17 -2.11
C PRO A 118 -4.92 27.81 -1.78
N GLY A 119 -6.24 27.77 -1.57
CA GLY A 119 -6.98 26.52 -1.39
C GLY A 119 -6.94 25.66 -2.64
N ASN A 120 -6.25 24.52 -2.57
CA ASN A 120 -6.17 23.55 -3.67
C ASN A 120 -5.91 22.16 -3.10
N ARG A 121 -6.63 21.14 -3.58
CA ARG A 121 -6.49 19.77 -3.06
C ARG A 121 -5.42 18.93 -3.74
N TYR A 122 -4.81 19.41 -4.81
CA TYR A 122 -3.91 18.61 -5.64
C TYR A 122 -2.43 18.80 -5.29
N PRO A 123 -1.91 20.02 -5.10
CA PRO A 123 -0.48 20.22 -4.82
C PRO A 123 -0.05 19.56 -3.52
N LEU A 124 1.20 19.08 -3.49
CA LEU A 124 1.82 18.49 -2.30
C LEU A 124 1.81 19.48 -1.12
N VAL A 125 2.08 20.76 -1.38
CA VAL A 125 2.11 21.80 -0.33
C VAL A 125 0.78 22.02 0.38
N ASN A 126 -0.33 21.59 -0.22
CA ASN A 126 -1.66 21.66 0.39
C ASN A 126 -2.05 20.36 1.13
N GLN A 127 -1.16 19.36 1.14
CA GLN A 127 -1.41 18.10 1.84
C GLN A 127 -0.86 18.12 3.27
N TRP A 128 -1.15 17.06 4.00
CA TRP A 128 -0.56 16.84 5.30
C TRP A 128 0.85 16.28 5.14
N PHE A 129 1.86 16.99 5.61
CA PHE A 129 3.24 16.50 5.56
C PHE A 129 4.04 16.95 6.76
N LEU A 130 5.09 16.19 7.08
CA LEU A 130 6.11 16.58 8.05
C LEU A 130 7.46 16.22 7.44
N VAL A 131 8.38 17.18 7.36
CA VAL A 131 9.73 16.95 6.84
C VAL A 131 10.73 17.53 7.82
N SER A 132 11.71 16.71 8.21
CA SER A 132 12.85 17.14 9.02
C SER A 132 14.15 16.68 8.37
N THR A 133 15.18 17.53 8.44
CA THR A 133 16.54 17.21 7.97
C THR A 133 17.46 16.75 9.10
N ALA A 134 17.06 16.90 10.36
CA ALA A 134 17.87 16.58 11.54
C ALA A 134 16.98 16.34 12.78
N PRO A 135 17.46 15.58 13.78
CA PRO A 135 18.76 14.89 13.83
C PRO A 135 18.82 13.67 12.90
N ALA A 136 17.68 13.08 12.58
CA ALA A 136 17.51 12.02 11.58
C ALA A 136 16.66 12.55 10.43
N PRO A 137 17.17 12.60 9.19
CA PRO A 137 16.39 13.00 8.03
C PRO A 137 15.17 12.08 7.85
N ILE A 138 13.97 12.66 7.84
CA ILE A 138 12.73 11.92 7.63
C ILE A 138 11.67 12.82 6.99
N ALA A 139 10.87 12.23 6.10
CA ALA A 139 9.71 12.90 5.52
C ALA A 139 8.49 11.98 5.58
N PHE A 140 7.35 12.55 5.97
CA PHE A 140 6.03 11.98 5.88
C PHE A 140 5.16 12.86 4.97
N VAL A 141 4.39 12.25 4.07
CA VAL A 141 3.39 12.93 3.25
C VAL A 141 2.12 12.08 3.21
N GLY A 142 1.00 12.63 3.68
CA GLY A 142 -0.33 12.05 3.58
C GLY A 142 -1.26 12.95 2.77
N TRP A 143 -1.93 12.38 1.77
CA TRP A 143 -2.89 13.10 0.92
C TRP A 143 -4.30 12.57 1.09
N ASP A 144 -5.26 13.49 0.99
CA ASP A 144 -6.67 13.20 1.20
C ASP A 144 -7.29 12.60 -0.07
N THR A 145 -7.72 11.35 0.03
CA THR A 145 -8.39 10.60 -1.06
C THR A 145 -9.91 10.64 -0.95
N SER A 146 -10.45 11.41 0.00
CA SER A 146 -11.91 11.55 0.20
C SER A 146 -12.58 12.27 -0.98
N PRO A 147 -13.92 12.22 -1.08
CA PRO A 147 -14.69 13.03 -2.02
C PRO A 147 -14.41 14.54 -1.90
N ASP A 148 -14.51 15.26 -3.02
CA ASP A 148 -14.11 16.66 -3.21
C ASP A 148 -14.71 17.63 -2.19
N ASP A 149 -15.97 17.42 -1.82
CA ASP A 149 -16.70 18.24 -0.86
C ASP A 149 -16.22 18.08 0.59
N ARG A 150 -15.26 17.19 0.83
CA ARG A 150 -14.72 16.90 2.16
C ARG A 150 -13.27 17.29 2.34
N PHE A 151 -12.56 17.74 1.31
CA PHE A 151 -11.16 18.13 1.44
C PHE A 151 -10.98 19.20 2.54
N GLY A 152 -10.00 19.02 3.43
CA GLY A 152 -9.74 19.97 4.51
C GLY A 152 -10.83 20.07 5.61
N MET A 153 -11.96 19.36 5.47
CA MET A 153 -13.02 19.28 6.49
C MET A 153 -12.75 18.15 7.48
N ASP A 154 -13.42 18.16 8.65
CA ASP A 154 -13.48 17.09 9.66
C ASP A 154 -12.14 16.52 10.22
N GLY A 155 -12.19 15.66 11.25
CA GLY A 155 -10.99 14.98 11.76
C GLY A 155 -10.46 13.89 10.81
N VAL A 156 -9.18 13.51 10.94
CA VAL A 156 -8.56 12.41 10.17
C VAL A 156 -9.26 11.06 10.33
N SER A 157 -10.01 10.87 11.41
CA SER A 157 -10.79 9.65 11.70
C SER A 157 -12.30 9.82 11.47
N ALA A 158 -12.74 10.92 10.86
CA ALA A 158 -14.16 11.16 10.63
C ALA A 158 -14.73 10.14 9.61
N PRO A 159 -15.98 9.66 9.78
CA PRO A 159 -16.59 8.72 8.84
C PRO A 159 -16.58 9.25 7.41
N GLY A 160 -16.08 8.45 6.46
CA GLY A 160 -15.95 8.82 5.04
C GLY A 160 -14.75 9.71 4.71
N LYS A 161 -13.82 9.90 5.65
CA LYS A 161 -12.46 10.37 5.36
C LYS A 161 -11.57 9.20 4.98
N SER A 162 -10.79 9.38 3.92
CA SER A 162 -9.76 8.44 3.49
C SER A 162 -8.49 9.19 3.14
N PHE A 163 -7.37 8.56 3.49
CA PHE A 163 -6.04 9.09 3.23
C PHE A 163 -5.14 7.99 2.72
N GLU A 164 -4.21 8.36 1.86
CA GLU A 164 -3.04 7.57 1.53
C GLU A 164 -1.81 8.40 1.87
N GLY A 165 -0.68 7.74 2.11
CA GLY A 165 0.53 8.43 2.55
C GLY A 165 1.77 7.62 2.35
N PHE A 166 2.92 8.26 2.56
CA PHE A 166 4.20 7.58 2.68
C PHE A 166 5.09 8.26 3.72
N VAL A 167 6.07 7.50 4.20
CA VAL A 167 7.22 7.94 4.98
C VAL A 167 8.47 7.58 4.20
N THR A 168 9.51 8.41 4.25
CA THR A 168 10.80 8.15 3.64
C THR A 168 11.94 8.67 4.50
N GLU A 169 13.01 7.90 4.57
CA GLU A 169 14.32 8.31 5.11
C GLU A 169 15.34 8.56 3.99
N ASP A 170 14.93 8.43 2.72
CA ASP A 170 15.84 8.63 1.59
C ASP A 170 16.30 10.09 1.52
N PRO A 171 17.61 10.37 1.67
CA PRO A 171 18.11 11.74 1.73
C PRO A 171 17.89 12.50 0.42
N ARG A 172 17.78 11.81 -0.73
CA ARG A 172 17.51 12.45 -2.02
C ARG A 172 16.09 13.00 -2.07
N VAL A 173 15.13 12.22 -1.57
CA VAL A 173 13.72 12.60 -1.54
C VAL A 173 13.48 13.71 -0.52
N ILE A 174 14.10 13.60 0.66
CA ILE A 174 14.02 14.63 1.71
C ILE A 174 14.62 15.94 1.21
N SER A 175 15.80 15.90 0.58
CA SER A 175 16.44 17.11 0.04
C SER A 175 15.56 17.78 -1.02
N ALA A 176 14.95 17.00 -1.91
CA ALA A 176 14.04 17.51 -2.93
C ALA A 176 12.77 18.15 -2.34
N LEU A 177 12.20 17.54 -1.29
CA LEU A 177 11.04 18.10 -0.59
C LEU A 177 11.40 19.42 0.10
N VAL A 178 12.54 19.48 0.79
CA VAL A 178 13.01 20.70 1.46
C VAL A 178 13.29 21.81 0.46
N GLU A 179 14.01 21.50 -0.63
CA GLU A 179 14.29 22.47 -1.69
C GLU A 179 13.00 23.06 -2.28
N TYR A 180 12.01 22.19 -2.56
CA TYR A 180 10.72 22.62 -3.06
C TYR A 180 9.96 23.49 -2.05
N LEU A 181 9.92 23.10 -0.79
CA LEU A 181 9.25 23.86 0.27
C LEU A 181 9.91 25.23 0.50
N ASP A 182 11.24 25.29 0.44
CA ASP A 182 11.98 26.55 0.51
C ASP A 182 11.69 27.46 -0.70
N GLN A 183 11.57 26.90 -1.91
CA GLN A 183 11.17 27.65 -3.11
C GLN A 183 9.74 28.20 -3.00
N VAL A 184 8.80 27.41 -2.47
CA VAL A 184 7.43 27.87 -2.21
C VAL A 184 7.42 28.96 -1.15
N ARG A 185 8.18 28.82 -0.07
CA ARG A 185 8.35 29.84 0.97
C ARG A 185 8.95 31.13 0.42
N ALA A 186 9.87 31.04 -0.53
CA ALA A 186 10.45 32.19 -1.23
C ALA A 186 9.52 32.82 -2.29
N GLY A 187 8.35 32.23 -2.55
CA GLY A 187 7.38 32.69 -3.55
C GLY A 187 7.71 32.34 -5.00
N ALA A 188 8.71 31.48 -5.24
CA ALA A 188 9.21 31.16 -6.58
C ALA A 188 8.40 30.09 -7.33
N ASN A 189 7.59 29.28 -6.62
CA ASN A 189 6.83 28.14 -7.17
C ASN A 189 5.42 28.02 -6.57
N MET A 190 4.72 29.14 -6.37
CA MET A 190 3.31 29.12 -5.98
C MET A 190 2.47 28.41 -7.05
N PRO A 191 1.60 27.43 -6.69
CA PRO A 191 0.76 26.74 -7.66
C PRO A 191 -0.13 27.76 -8.39
N ASP A 192 -0.07 27.77 -9.73
CA ASP A 192 -0.82 28.73 -10.54
C ASP A 192 -2.33 28.45 -10.47
N LEU A 193 -3.11 29.52 -10.24
CA LEU A 193 -4.55 29.51 -10.08
C LEU A 193 -5.22 29.61 -11.46
N ALA A 194 -5.47 28.49 -12.15
CA ALA A 194 -6.26 28.53 -13.37
C ALA A 194 -7.15 27.29 -13.59
N SER A 195 -8.47 27.50 -13.38
CA SER A 195 -9.65 26.97 -14.12
C SER A 195 -9.70 25.47 -14.46
N ASP A 196 -10.71 24.67 -14.13
CA ASP A 196 -12.15 24.91 -14.29
C ASP A 196 -12.97 23.96 -13.42
N GLY A 197 -13.95 24.51 -12.70
CA GLY A 197 -14.99 23.74 -12.05
C GLY A 197 -15.95 23.13 -13.09
N LYS A 198 -15.90 21.81 -13.25
CA LYS A 198 -17.04 21.02 -13.72
C LYS A 198 -17.16 19.74 -12.89
N PRO A 199 -18.30 19.52 -12.19
CA PRO A 199 -18.54 18.27 -11.49
C PRO A 199 -18.99 17.21 -12.50
N CYS A 200 -18.20 16.14 -12.65
CA CYS A 200 -18.62 14.94 -13.37
C CYS A 200 -19.27 13.97 -12.37
N HIS A 201 -20.54 13.64 -12.63
CA HIS A 201 -21.37 12.76 -11.80
C HIS A 201 -21.14 11.25 -12.03
N LEU A 202 -21.46 10.50 -10.95
CA LEU A 202 -22.06 9.15 -10.82
C LEU A 202 -21.13 8.09 -10.15
N PRO A 203 -21.68 7.01 -9.55
CA PRO A 203 -22.71 6.94 -8.51
C PRO A 203 -22.30 6.07 -7.28
N GLY A 204 -22.89 6.44 -6.13
CA GLY A 204 -23.08 5.73 -4.84
C GLY A 204 -22.42 4.38 -4.47
N ALA A 205 -21.91 4.33 -3.23
CA ALA A 205 -21.95 3.18 -2.30
C ALA A 205 -21.88 3.76 -0.86
N ILE A 206 -22.98 3.85 -0.12
CA ILE A 206 -23.57 2.86 0.83
C ILE A 206 -22.56 2.24 1.81
N TYR A 207 -22.82 2.49 3.09
CA TYR A 207 -22.07 2.11 4.29
C TYR A 207 -22.06 0.59 4.58
N PHE A 208 -20.96 0.14 5.18
CA PHE A 208 -20.78 -1.18 5.80
C PHE A 208 -21.51 -1.28 7.15
N GLY A 209 -22.22 -2.39 7.35
CA GLY A 209 -22.70 -2.87 8.65
C GLY A 209 -21.69 -3.82 9.31
N VAL A 210 -21.75 -3.89 10.64
CA VAL A 210 -20.87 -4.61 11.56
C VAL A 210 -21.13 -6.12 11.56
N GLU A 211 -20.04 -6.89 11.64
CA GLU A 211 -19.81 -8.30 12.06
C GLU A 211 -20.91 -9.36 11.83
N ASP A 212 -20.56 -10.38 11.05
CA ASP A 212 -20.74 -11.79 11.44
C ASP A 212 -19.61 -12.65 10.82
N ASP A 213 -18.84 -13.32 11.68
CA ASP A 213 -17.60 -14.05 11.35
C ASP A 213 -17.90 -15.52 11.01
N SER A 214 -18.96 -15.73 10.21
CA SER A 214 -19.36 -17.03 9.71
C SER A 214 -18.77 -17.27 8.32
N VAL A 215 -17.71 -18.08 8.26
CA VAL A 215 -17.25 -18.66 6.99
C VAL A 215 -18.41 -19.45 6.40
N PRO A 216 -18.72 -19.35 5.10
CA PRO A 216 -19.60 -20.31 4.46
C PRO A 216 -18.91 -21.67 4.57
N VAL A 217 -19.38 -22.52 5.49
CA VAL A 217 -19.09 -23.94 5.45
C VAL A 217 -19.82 -24.43 4.20
N MET A 218 -19.11 -24.55 3.09
CA MET A 218 -19.60 -25.19 1.87
C MET A 218 -19.75 -26.69 2.16
N MET A 219 -20.83 -27.04 2.85
CA MET A 219 -21.31 -28.41 3.00
C MET A 219 -21.89 -28.84 1.66
N GLY A 220 -21.08 -29.54 0.88
CA GLY A 220 -21.43 -30.07 -0.43
C GLY A 220 -20.29 -30.88 -0.99
N SER A 221 -20.09 -32.08 -0.44
CA SER A 221 -19.07 -33.05 -0.80
C SER A 221 -19.31 -33.63 -2.19
N ASP A 222 -18.87 -32.92 -3.22
CA ASP A 222 -18.49 -33.52 -4.49
C ASP A 222 -17.25 -32.81 -5.06
N HIS A 223 -16.07 -33.29 -4.66
CA HIS A 223 -14.78 -32.76 -5.10
C HIS A 223 -14.38 -33.22 -6.52
N SER A 224 -15.24 -34.00 -7.19
CA SER A 224 -14.92 -34.60 -8.49
C SER A 224 -14.65 -33.57 -9.58
N GLY A 225 -15.31 -32.41 -9.55
CA GLY A 225 -15.11 -31.31 -10.50
C GLY A 225 -13.85 -30.47 -10.31
N LEU A 226 -13.12 -30.63 -9.20
CA LEU A 226 -11.88 -29.90 -8.89
C LEU A 226 -10.62 -30.76 -9.06
N LYS A 227 -10.77 -32.04 -9.40
CA LYS A 227 -9.64 -32.91 -9.65
C LYS A 227 -9.02 -32.57 -11.00
N LEU A 228 -7.73 -32.25 -11.00
CA LEU A 228 -6.99 -31.94 -12.21
C LEU A 228 -6.43 -33.24 -12.81
N ASP A 229 -6.47 -33.34 -14.14
CA ASP A 229 -6.01 -34.53 -14.88
C ASP A 229 -4.49 -34.74 -14.82
N ILE A 230 -3.78 -33.74 -14.32
CA ILE A 230 -2.33 -33.67 -14.19
C ILE A 230 -1.95 -33.63 -12.72
N PRO A 231 -0.95 -34.42 -12.28
CA PRO A 231 -0.57 -34.46 -10.88
C PRO A 231 -0.07 -33.09 -10.41
N ILE A 232 -0.67 -32.58 -9.32
CA ILE A 232 -0.27 -31.37 -8.60
C ILE A 232 0.18 -31.78 -7.21
N ARG A 233 1.41 -31.45 -6.84
CA ARG A 233 1.94 -31.69 -5.49
C ARG A 233 1.83 -30.47 -4.61
N ARG A 234 2.14 -29.27 -5.14
CA ARG A 234 2.08 -28.01 -4.38
C ARG A 234 1.32 -26.93 -5.13
N ILE A 235 0.38 -26.32 -4.41
CA ILE A 235 -0.42 -25.18 -4.85
C ILE A 235 0.04 -23.96 -4.06
N MET A 236 0.32 -22.85 -4.75
CA MET A 236 0.53 -21.54 -4.12
C MET A 236 -0.71 -20.69 -4.32
N ALA A 237 -1.24 -20.11 -3.25
CA ALA A 237 -2.33 -19.13 -3.33
C ALA A 237 -1.89 -17.81 -2.69
N ILE A 238 -2.22 -16.71 -3.34
CA ILE A 238 -1.95 -15.38 -2.79
C ILE A 238 -2.89 -15.10 -1.62
N THR A 239 -2.38 -14.41 -0.60
CA THR A 239 -3.19 -13.87 0.49
C THR A 239 -2.63 -12.53 0.96
N ASP A 240 -3.43 -11.82 1.75
CA ASP A 240 -3.02 -10.67 2.54
C ASP A 240 -3.30 -10.89 4.04
N LEU A 241 -2.80 -9.97 4.88
CA LEU A 241 -3.12 -9.91 6.31
C LEU A 241 -4.53 -9.35 6.59
N HIS A 242 -5.02 -8.48 5.71
CA HIS A 242 -6.27 -7.74 5.92
C HIS A 242 -7.52 -8.58 5.65
N GLY A 243 -7.38 -9.69 4.91
CA GLY A 243 -8.43 -10.69 4.78
C GLY A 243 -9.66 -10.17 4.06
N SER A 244 -9.47 -9.49 2.92
CA SER A 244 -10.60 -9.14 2.05
C SER A 244 -11.46 -10.39 1.74
N GLU A 245 -12.74 -10.19 1.45
CA GLU A 245 -13.65 -11.30 1.12
C GLU A 245 -13.15 -12.09 -0.11
N GLU A 246 -12.54 -11.42 -1.09
CA GLU A 246 -11.91 -12.07 -2.25
C GLU A 246 -10.74 -12.98 -1.82
N PHE A 247 -9.81 -12.51 -0.98
CA PHE A 247 -8.70 -13.35 -0.50
C PHE A 247 -9.19 -14.47 0.43
N LYS A 248 -10.26 -14.24 1.22
CA LYS A 248 -10.92 -15.29 2.00
C LYS A 248 -11.51 -16.36 1.09
N ALA A 249 -12.24 -15.97 0.05
CA ALA A 249 -12.82 -16.87 -0.93
C ALA A 249 -11.73 -17.67 -1.67
N LEU A 250 -10.69 -16.99 -2.17
CA LEU A 250 -9.54 -17.62 -2.83
C LEU A 250 -8.88 -18.68 -1.94
N ARG A 251 -8.65 -18.39 -0.65
CA ARG A 251 -8.10 -19.38 0.29
C ARG A 251 -9.04 -20.57 0.50
N GLY A 252 -10.35 -20.33 0.55
CA GLY A 252 -11.37 -21.37 0.61
C GLY A 252 -11.26 -22.32 -0.59
N TRP A 253 -11.30 -21.76 -1.80
CA TRP A 253 -11.18 -22.52 -3.05
C TRP A 253 -9.84 -23.23 -3.20
N ALA A 254 -8.74 -22.58 -2.82
CA ALA A 254 -7.41 -23.19 -2.81
C ALA A 254 -7.34 -24.41 -1.87
N THR A 255 -8.04 -24.34 -0.73
CA THR A 255 -8.12 -25.45 0.23
C THR A 255 -8.91 -26.62 -0.36
N GLU A 256 -10.07 -26.37 -0.98
CA GLU A 256 -10.84 -27.43 -1.65
C GLU A 256 -10.03 -28.10 -2.76
N LEU A 257 -9.32 -27.30 -3.56
CA LEU A 257 -8.50 -27.80 -4.66
C LEU A 257 -7.35 -28.67 -4.14
N ALA A 258 -6.71 -28.26 -3.03
CA ALA A 258 -5.66 -29.04 -2.38
C ALA A 258 -6.18 -30.38 -1.85
N ILE A 259 -7.37 -30.40 -1.22
CA ILE A 259 -8.02 -31.64 -0.76
C ILE A 259 -8.31 -32.57 -1.94
N ALA A 260 -8.93 -32.06 -3.01
CA ALA A 260 -9.34 -32.84 -4.17
C ALA A 260 -8.16 -33.51 -4.90
N ASN A 261 -6.97 -32.89 -4.85
CA ASN A 261 -5.78 -33.33 -5.55
C ASN A 261 -4.71 -33.94 -4.62
N ALA A 262 -5.01 -34.08 -3.32
CA ALA A 262 -4.05 -34.51 -2.30
C ALA A 262 -2.73 -33.70 -2.35
N SER A 263 -2.86 -32.39 -2.53
CA SER A 263 -1.74 -31.45 -2.68
C SER A 263 -1.49 -30.66 -1.39
N GLN A 264 -0.29 -30.13 -1.24
CA GLN A 264 0.04 -29.15 -0.19
C GLN A 264 -0.39 -27.74 -0.62
N LEU A 265 -0.74 -26.89 0.34
CA LEU A 265 -1.10 -25.49 0.11
C LEU A 265 -0.07 -24.53 0.73
N VAL A 266 0.49 -23.66 -0.09
CA VAL A 266 1.42 -22.59 0.32
C VAL A 266 0.72 -21.25 0.15
N LEU A 267 0.59 -20.49 1.24
CA LEU A 267 0.08 -19.12 1.19
C LEU A 267 1.22 -18.13 0.94
N PHE A 268 1.11 -17.33 -0.12
CA PHE A 268 2.04 -16.24 -0.39
C PHE A 268 1.48 -14.94 0.19
N GLU A 269 2.06 -14.44 1.28
CA GLU A 269 1.53 -13.30 2.03
C GLU A 269 2.04 -11.98 1.42
N MET A 270 1.27 -11.38 0.53
CA MET A 270 1.69 -10.22 -0.27
C MET A 270 2.00 -8.97 0.57
N SER A 271 1.41 -8.83 1.75
CA SER A 271 1.69 -7.69 2.65
C SER A 271 2.94 -7.89 3.50
N ALA A 272 3.59 -9.07 3.42
CA ALA A 272 4.89 -9.28 4.05
C ALA A 272 6.04 -8.72 3.22
N ALA A 273 5.85 -8.55 1.91
CA ALA A 273 6.79 -7.84 1.06
C ALA A 273 6.94 -6.41 1.58
N SER A 274 8.18 -6.03 1.86
CA SER A 274 8.56 -4.68 2.28
C SER A 274 9.91 -4.37 1.66
N TYR A 275 10.06 -3.14 1.16
CA TYR A 275 11.33 -2.65 0.64
C TYR A 275 12.36 -2.33 1.74
N LEU A 276 11.94 -2.26 3.01
CA LEU A 276 12.74 -1.67 4.10
C LEU A 276 13.14 -2.64 5.19
N VAL A 277 12.22 -3.55 5.51
CA VAL A 277 12.40 -4.47 6.62
C VAL A 277 12.06 -5.84 6.08
N THR A 278 13.05 -6.72 6.07
CA THR A 278 12.79 -8.12 5.78
C THR A 278 11.79 -8.66 6.81
N PRO A 279 10.81 -9.51 6.41
CA PRO A 279 9.87 -10.10 7.37
C PRO A 279 10.54 -11.11 8.33
N TYR A 280 11.87 -11.19 8.32
CA TYR A 280 12.67 -12.16 9.03
C TYR A 280 13.69 -11.45 9.93
N PRO A 281 13.97 -11.99 11.13
CA PRO A 281 15.09 -11.53 11.95
C PRO A 281 16.41 -11.56 11.17
N GLU A 282 17.27 -10.57 11.39
CA GLU A 282 18.57 -10.48 10.68
C GLU A 282 19.47 -11.67 11.02
N GLU A 283 19.60 -11.94 12.32
CA GLU A 283 20.24 -13.12 12.86
C GLU A 283 19.42 -14.33 12.41
N GLN A 284 19.95 -15.12 11.47
CA GLN A 284 19.32 -16.32 10.89
C GLN A 284 18.37 -16.09 9.70
N ARG A 285 18.40 -14.95 9.01
CA ARG A 285 17.55 -14.66 7.83
C ARG A 285 17.40 -15.82 6.83
N GLN A 286 18.49 -16.54 6.53
CA GLN A 286 18.47 -17.66 5.58
C GLN A 286 17.67 -18.88 6.08
N GLN A 287 17.57 -19.08 7.39
CA GLN A 287 16.78 -20.16 7.99
C GLN A 287 15.27 -19.92 7.83
N TRP A 288 14.87 -18.65 7.75
CA TRP A 288 13.48 -18.22 7.64
C TRP A 288 13.02 -18.05 6.19
N LYS A 289 13.96 -17.91 5.24
CA LYS A 289 13.67 -17.80 3.80
C LYS A 289 13.32 -19.17 3.19
N ARG A 290 12.20 -19.72 3.63
CA ARG A 290 11.57 -20.96 3.14
C ARG A 290 10.07 -20.93 3.43
N VAL A 291 9.38 -21.99 3.05
CA VAL A 291 8.00 -22.22 3.50
C VAL A 291 7.99 -22.42 5.02
N LEU A 292 7.20 -21.60 5.71
CA LEU A 292 7.05 -21.58 7.17
C LEU A 292 5.74 -22.25 7.59
N ASN A 293 5.77 -23.00 8.68
CA ASN A 293 4.54 -23.52 9.29
C ASN A 293 3.92 -22.50 10.26
N TRP A 294 2.68 -22.77 10.71
CA TRP A 294 1.95 -21.83 11.57
C TRP A 294 2.64 -21.52 12.91
N ARG A 295 3.43 -22.45 13.48
CA ARG A 295 4.16 -22.22 14.74
C ARG A 295 5.33 -21.27 14.53
N GLU A 296 6.00 -21.39 13.38
CA GLU A 296 7.12 -20.54 12.97
C GLU A 296 6.68 -19.10 12.67
N LEU A 297 5.42 -18.89 12.30
CA LEU A 297 4.85 -17.55 12.05
C LEU A 297 4.57 -16.75 13.32
N LEU A 298 4.32 -17.41 14.46
CA LEU A 298 4.02 -16.75 15.73
C LEU A 298 5.16 -15.86 16.25
N PRO A 299 6.43 -16.33 16.34
CA PRO A 299 7.54 -15.48 16.77
C PRO A 299 7.84 -14.33 15.77
N LEU A 300 7.35 -14.43 14.53
CA LEU A 300 7.47 -13.38 13.51
C LEU A 300 6.32 -12.34 13.57
N GLY A 301 5.45 -12.41 14.60
CA GLY A 301 4.32 -11.49 14.75
C GLY A 301 3.18 -11.73 13.75
N ARG A 302 3.18 -12.85 13.01
CA ARG A 302 2.19 -13.15 11.96
C ARG A 302 1.03 -14.01 12.49
N ALA A 303 0.53 -13.69 13.67
CA ALA A 303 -0.56 -14.44 14.33
C ALA A 303 -1.84 -14.60 13.48
N PRO A 304 -2.30 -13.58 12.71
CA PRO A 304 -3.45 -13.76 11.82
C PRO A 304 -3.21 -14.83 10.75
N LEU A 305 -2.06 -14.80 10.08
CA LEU A 305 -1.68 -15.80 9.07
C LEU A 305 -1.52 -17.19 9.68
N ALA A 306 -0.93 -17.29 10.88
CA ALA A 306 -0.83 -18.55 11.62
C ALA A 306 -2.21 -19.16 11.88
N ARG A 307 -3.22 -18.36 12.25
CA ARG A 307 -4.61 -18.83 12.40
C ARG A 307 -5.21 -19.33 11.09
N GLN A 308 -4.92 -18.66 9.97
CA GLN A 308 -5.38 -19.11 8.64
C GLN A 308 -4.79 -20.49 8.30
N LEU A 309 -3.47 -20.68 8.48
CA LEU A 309 -2.82 -21.97 8.26
C LEU A 309 -3.36 -23.07 9.19
N ALA A 310 -3.57 -22.77 10.47
CA ALA A 310 -4.13 -23.73 11.42
C ALA A 310 -5.53 -24.21 11.01
N ARG A 311 -6.37 -23.32 10.47
CA ARG A 311 -7.70 -23.68 9.94
C ARG A 311 -7.61 -24.57 8.70
N ILE A 312 -6.66 -24.32 7.81
CA ILE A 312 -6.41 -25.16 6.62
C ILE A 312 -5.94 -26.56 7.05
N GLN A 313 -5.00 -26.63 8.01
CA GLN A 313 -4.49 -27.90 8.54
C GLN A 313 -5.56 -28.71 9.27
N ALA A 314 -6.48 -28.06 9.99
CA ALA A 314 -7.61 -28.73 10.64
C ALA A 314 -8.54 -29.45 9.63
N ARG A 315 -8.46 -29.10 8.34
CA ARG A 315 -9.18 -29.76 7.24
C ARG A 315 -8.37 -30.88 6.57
N GLY A 316 -7.21 -31.23 7.11
CA GLY A 316 -6.36 -32.31 6.60
C GLY A 316 -5.41 -31.91 5.47
N VAL A 317 -5.26 -30.61 5.19
CA VAL A 317 -4.32 -30.11 4.17
C VAL A 317 -3.01 -29.71 4.82
N GLU A 318 -1.89 -30.28 4.35
CA GLU A 318 -0.58 -29.79 4.74
C GLU A 318 -0.38 -28.38 4.18
N ALA A 319 -0.15 -27.41 5.07
CA ALA A 319 -0.09 -26.01 4.69
C ALA A 319 1.06 -25.25 5.34
N GLY A 320 1.61 -24.31 4.59
CA GLY A 320 2.65 -23.37 5.02
C GLY A 320 2.48 -22.00 4.38
N ALA A 321 3.35 -21.05 4.72
CA ALA A 321 3.34 -19.71 4.15
C ALA A 321 4.73 -19.23 3.76
N ILE A 322 4.79 -18.35 2.77
CA ILE A 322 5.97 -17.62 2.34
C ILE A 322 5.76 -16.15 2.71
N LEU A 323 6.79 -15.55 3.31
CA LEU A 323 6.85 -14.13 3.61
C LEU A 323 7.84 -13.49 2.62
N PRO A 324 7.37 -12.99 1.46
CA PRO A 324 8.26 -12.38 0.48
C PRO A 324 9.05 -11.20 1.09
N SER A 325 10.30 -11.06 0.68
CA SER A 325 11.17 -9.93 1.08
C SER A 325 11.17 -8.79 0.05
N SER A 326 10.43 -8.93 -1.04
CA SER A 326 10.32 -7.94 -2.12
C SER A 326 8.96 -8.07 -2.79
N HIS A 327 8.49 -6.98 -3.38
CA HIS A 327 7.18 -6.91 -4.04
C HIS A 327 7.23 -7.41 -5.50
N GLY A 328 6.06 -7.75 -6.03
CA GLY A 328 5.86 -8.01 -7.45
C GLY A 328 5.90 -9.49 -7.84
N PHE A 329 5.27 -9.79 -8.98
CA PHE A 329 5.08 -11.15 -9.44
C PHE A 329 6.33 -11.82 -10.01
N LYS A 330 7.37 -11.06 -10.34
CA LYS A 330 8.70 -11.63 -10.58
C LYS A 330 9.22 -12.38 -9.35
N HIS A 331 9.06 -11.80 -8.17
CA HIS A 331 9.49 -12.44 -6.91
C HIS A 331 8.57 -13.59 -6.51
N LEU A 332 7.27 -13.46 -6.78
CA LEU A 332 6.34 -14.58 -6.63
C LEU A 332 6.77 -15.77 -7.51
N ALA A 333 7.11 -15.53 -8.79
CA ALA A 333 7.59 -16.56 -9.70
C ALA A 333 8.87 -17.22 -9.21
N GLN A 334 9.84 -16.43 -8.72
CA GLN A 334 11.05 -16.96 -8.11
C GLN A 334 10.75 -17.86 -6.91
N TRP A 335 9.87 -17.43 -6.01
CA TRP A 335 9.44 -18.24 -4.88
C TRP A 335 8.71 -19.52 -5.32
N ALA A 336 7.90 -19.44 -6.38
CA ALA A 336 7.23 -20.59 -6.96
C ALA A 336 8.24 -21.62 -7.47
N ASP A 337 9.36 -21.18 -8.07
CA ASP A 337 10.44 -22.07 -8.47
C ASP A 337 11.23 -22.63 -7.28
N GLU A 338 11.64 -21.78 -6.34
CA GLU A 338 12.40 -22.19 -5.14
C GLU A 338 11.61 -23.15 -4.25
N ALA A 339 10.28 -23.03 -4.22
CA ALA A 339 9.39 -23.86 -3.43
C ALA A 339 8.71 -24.98 -4.25
N ASP A 340 9.21 -25.32 -5.44
CA ASP A 340 8.67 -26.38 -6.32
C ASP A 340 7.14 -26.35 -6.46
N ILE A 341 6.58 -25.16 -6.68
CA ILE A 341 5.15 -24.97 -6.90
C ILE A 341 4.77 -25.47 -8.29
N ASP A 342 3.70 -26.24 -8.39
CA ASP A 342 3.16 -26.73 -9.67
C ASP A 342 2.09 -25.79 -10.23
N LEU A 343 1.35 -25.15 -9.33
CA LEU A 343 0.16 -24.35 -9.62
C LEU A 343 0.10 -23.09 -8.75
N ILE A 344 -0.08 -21.94 -9.39
CA ILE A 344 -0.28 -20.63 -8.75
C ILE A 344 -1.74 -20.22 -8.92
N LEU A 345 -2.39 -19.81 -7.84
CA LEU A 345 -3.75 -19.29 -7.83
C LEU A 345 -3.74 -17.78 -7.58
N LEU A 346 -4.38 -17.04 -8.48
CA LEU A 346 -4.57 -15.60 -8.40
C LEU A 346 -6.05 -15.26 -8.27
N PRO A 347 -6.41 -14.24 -7.49
CA PRO A 347 -7.75 -13.67 -7.53
C PRO A 347 -7.96 -12.84 -8.82
N THR A 348 -9.21 -12.66 -9.22
CA THR A 348 -9.60 -11.84 -10.38
C THR A 348 -9.09 -10.40 -10.33
N SER A 349 -9.04 -9.78 -9.14
CA SER A 349 -8.53 -8.41 -8.98
C SER A 349 -7.07 -8.22 -9.37
N LEU A 350 -6.28 -9.30 -9.39
CA LEU A 350 -4.86 -9.28 -9.78
C LEU A 350 -4.61 -9.62 -11.26
N VAL A 351 -5.67 -9.90 -12.03
CA VAL A 351 -5.60 -10.00 -13.50
C VAL A 351 -5.50 -8.61 -14.13
N ARG A 352 -6.33 -7.67 -13.66
CA ARG A 352 -6.30 -6.25 -14.04
C ARG A 352 -6.06 -5.39 -12.81
N PRO A 353 -4.85 -5.47 -12.24
CA PRO A 353 -4.48 -4.74 -11.04
C PRO A 353 -4.58 -3.22 -11.26
N GLY A 354 -4.97 -2.50 -10.21
CA GLY A 354 -4.87 -1.05 -10.17
C GLY A 354 -3.44 -0.56 -10.43
N LEU A 355 -3.29 0.71 -10.80
CA LEU A 355 -2.00 1.31 -11.18
C LEU A 355 -0.89 1.08 -10.15
N LEU A 356 -1.18 1.27 -8.86
CA LEU A 356 -0.22 1.07 -7.76
C LEU A 356 0.29 -0.38 -7.67
N SER A 357 -0.59 -1.36 -7.88
CA SER A 357 -0.20 -2.78 -7.92
C SER A 357 0.67 -3.08 -9.13
N ARG A 358 0.40 -2.45 -10.30
CA ARG A 358 1.27 -2.58 -11.48
C ARG A 358 2.66 -2.00 -11.27
N LEU A 359 2.78 -0.84 -10.64
CA LEU A 359 4.06 -0.20 -10.32
C LEU A 359 4.90 -1.07 -9.35
N ARG A 360 4.24 -1.68 -8.36
CA ARG A 360 4.84 -2.68 -7.46
C ARG A 360 5.16 -4.02 -8.14
N GLY A 361 4.93 -4.14 -9.44
CA GLY A 361 5.24 -5.33 -10.25
C GLY A 361 4.22 -6.47 -10.13
N TYR A 362 3.04 -6.22 -9.57
CA TYR A 362 1.95 -7.20 -9.45
C TYR A 362 1.05 -7.20 -10.69
N SER A 363 1.61 -7.40 -11.88
CA SER A 363 0.86 -7.57 -13.14
C SER A 363 0.91 -9.01 -13.65
N LEU A 364 -0.23 -9.50 -14.14
CA LEU A 364 -0.33 -10.85 -14.68
C LEU A 364 0.71 -11.10 -15.77
N ASP A 365 0.92 -10.14 -16.66
CA ASP A 365 1.93 -10.21 -17.72
C ASP A 365 3.33 -10.49 -17.14
N THR A 366 3.74 -9.75 -16.11
CA THR A 366 5.02 -9.97 -15.44
C THR A 366 5.10 -11.35 -14.80
N LEU A 367 4.00 -11.88 -14.23
CA LEU A 367 3.99 -13.24 -13.72
C LEU A 367 4.25 -14.24 -14.86
N LEU A 368 3.46 -14.16 -15.93
CA LEU A 368 3.51 -15.09 -17.06
C LEU A 368 4.85 -15.03 -17.80
N GLU A 369 5.49 -13.88 -17.87
CA GLU A 369 6.83 -13.72 -18.43
C GLU A 369 7.92 -14.40 -17.57
N HIS A 370 7.71 -14.49 -16.27
CA HIS A 370 8.73 -14.94 -15.31
C HIS A 370 8.46 -16.33 -14.73
N THR A 371 7.34 -16.97 -15.06
CA THR A 371 7.01 -18.30 -14.57
C THR A 371 6.66 -19.26 -15.70
N ARG A 372 7.09 -20.51 -15.57
CA ARG A 372 6.57 -21.63 -16.37
C ARG A 372 5.54 -22.45 -15.60
N ARG A 373 5.24 -22.06 -14.36
CA ARG A 373 4.24 -22.73 -13.53
C ARG A 373 2.86 -22.40 -14.06
N ARG A 374 1.92 -23.33 -13.88
CA ARG A 374 0.54 -23.11 -14.31
C ARG A 374 -0.06 -22.04 -13.41
N VAL A 375 -0.76 -21.08 -14.00
CA VAL A 375 -1.44 -20.00 -13.29
C VAL A 375 -2.93 -20.12 -13.56
N LEU A 376 -3.73 -20.21 -12.50
CA LEU A 376 -5.18 -20.12 -12.59
C LEU A 376 -5.65 -18.84 -11.92
N VAL A 377 -6.57 -18.16 -12.59
CA VAL A 377 -7.36 -17.07 -12.03
C VAL A 377 -8.61 -17.68 -11.41
N VAL A 378 -8.90 -17.30 -10.17
CA VAL A 378 -10.07 -17.75 -9.42
C VAL A 378 -10.94 -16.55 -9.11
N SER A 379 -12.21 -16.61 -9.50
CA SER A 379 -13.22 -15.62 -9.13
C SER A 379 -13.84 -15.93 -7.77
N ASP A 380 -14.56 -14.97 -7.19
CA ASP A 380 -15.23 -15.11 -5.88
C ASP A 380 -16.17 -16.33 -5.82
N ASN A 381 -16.85 -16.65 -6.92
CA ASN A 381 -17.75 -17.79 -7.04
C ASN A 381 -17.03 -19.15 -7.27
N GLY A 382 -15.70 -19.17 -7.31
CA GLY A 382 -14.90 -20.39 -7.46
C GLY A 382 -14.63 -20.83 -8.88
N THR A 383 -15.02 -20.03 -9.88
CA THR A 383 -14.66 -20.33 -11.27
C THR A 383 -13.16 -20.19 -11.44
N MET A 384 -12.52 -21.21 -12.02
CA MET A 384 -11.09 -21.25 -12.27
C MET A 384 -10.83 -21.21 -13.77
N CYS A 385 -10.02 -20.27 -14.22
CA CYS A 385 -9.63 -20.13 -15.63
C CYS A 385 -8.10 -20.11 -15.76
N PRO A 386 -7.50 -20.79 -16.76
CA PRO A 386 -6.11 -20.57 -17.11
C PRO A 386 -5.83 -19.10 -17.38
N ALA A 387 -4.77 -18.56 -16.78
CA ALA A 387 -4.30 -17.24 -17.14
C ALA A 387 -3.71 -17.25 -18.56
N SER A 388 -4.12 -16.30 -19.40
CA SER A 388 -3.58 -16.10 -20.73
C SER A 388 -3.38 -14.61 -21.02
N LEU A 389 -2.42 -14.29 -21.89
CA LEU A 389 -2.15 -12.92 -22.33
C LEU A 389 -3.20 -12.36 -23.32
N GLU A 390 -4.05 -13.23 -23.89
CA GLU A 390 -4.96 -12.89 -25.00
C GLU A 390 -6.46 -13.03 -24.69
N GLY A 391 -6.88 -13.31 -23.44
CA GLY A 391 -8.28 -13.67 -23.14
C GLY A 391 -9.13 -12.59 -22.45
N GLU A 392 -10.26 -12.21 -23.06
CA GLU A 392 -11.40 -11.61 -22.36
C GLU A 392 -11.82 -12.52 -21.18
N LEU A 393 -12.02 -11.92 -19.99
CA LEU A 393 -12.71 -12.61 -18.90
C LEU A 393 -14.10 -13.01 -19.40
N PRO A 394 -14.53 -14.28 -19.27
CA PRO A 394 -15.87 -14.66 -19.71
C PRO A 394 -16.91 -13.84 -18.93
N ASP A 395 -17.82 -13.21 -19.68
CA ASP A 395 -18.98 -12.53 -19.12
C ASP A 395 -19.75 -13.47 -18.18
N SER A 396 -20.37 -12.91 -17.16
CA SER A 396 -21.01 -13.59 -16.02
C SER A 396 -22.19 -14.53 -16.35
N GLY A 397 -22.32 -15.00 -17.59
CA GLY A 397 -23.47 -15.73 -18.10
C GLY A 397 -23.17 -17.04 -18.85
N SER A 398 -21.99 -17.66 -18.75
CA SER A 398 -21.71 -18.92 -19.46
C SER A 398 -20.85 -19.88 -18.64
N TYR A 399 -21.50 -20.68 -17.78
CA TYR A 399 -20.82 -21.60 -16.87
C TYR A 399 -21.19 -23.05 -17.16
N HIS A 400 -20.33 -23.74 -17.91
CA HIS A 400 -19.95 -25.15 -17.75
C HIS A 400 -18.99 -25.53 -18.89
N ARG A 401 -17.68 -25.31 -18.66
CA ARG A 401 -16.60 -26.09 -19.30
C ARG A 401 -15.25 -25.74 -18.66
N LEU A 402 -14.84 -26.55 -17.70
CA LEU A 402 -13.43 -26.86 -17.52
C LEU A 402 -13.15 -28.13 -18.33
N VAL A 403 -11.89 -28.28 -18.75
CA VAL A 403 -11.33 -29.37 -19.58
C VAL A 403 -11.51 -29.19 -21.09
N GLU A 404 -10.56 -28.47 -21.71
CA GLU A 404 -10.14 -28.75 -23.11
C GLU A 404 -8.84 -27.98 -23.50
N GLY A 405 -8.45 -26.93 -22.77
CA GLY A 405 -7.29 -26.09 -23.12
C GLY A 405 -5.93 -26.42 -22.49
N LEU A 406 -5.77 -27.50 -21.72
CA LEU A 406 -4.54 -27.78 -20.96
C LEU A 406 -3.48 -28.62 -21.70
N VAL A 407 -3.53 -28.67 -23.03
CA VAL A 407 -2.50 -29.31 -23.87
C VAL A 407 -2.05 -28.36 -24.98
N ALA A 408 -0.97 -27.62 -24.70
CA ALA A 408 0.02 -27.18 -25.69
C ALA A 408 1.31 -26.81 -24.97
#